data_AF-A0A6G0QMQ3-F1
#
_entry.id   AF-A0A6G0QMQ3-F1
#
_cell.length_a   1.000
_cell.length_b   1.000
_cell.length_c   1.000
_cell.angle_alpha   90.00
_cell.angle_beta   90.00
_cell.angle_gamma   90.00
#
_symmetry.space_group_name_H-M   'P 1'
#
loop_
_entity.id
_entity.type
_entity.pdbx_description
1 polymer ?
#
loop_
_entity_poly.entity_id
_entity_poly.type
_entity_poly.pdbx_seq_one_letter_code
_entity_poly.pdbx_strand_id
1 'polypeptide(L)'
;MTQPTPRPISQQYRADCGALSGAGDQELQYAPVELLSSRAQADRPAAATFNIMNGCRGTVYDANNTVTTLTAGTPFDVEWVIQAPHPGTMVLSIVKPSTDSSGVITYVSLAELLTIDPFAESSSENTSTTATIPSSVTGCGSAGDCALQFYWHSDLANQTYPTCADIVVMGSGESSGQSLTPTKAPDATTATPKGATQTATTNTPTPMTPSSTKDPIATSTMTPPGNDVSSQTGSDLSTTSDKCTRRRRRLEMAVD
;
A
#
# COMPACT_ATOMS: atom_id res chain seq x y z
N MET A 1 -7.81 8.58 17.21
CA MET A 1 -6.89 7.80 18.06
C MET A 1 -5.61 7.56 17.27
N THR A 2 -4.68 6.70 17.70
CA THR A 2 -3.56 6.29 16.84
C THR A 2 -4.11 5.61 15.58
N GLN A 3 -3.53 5.93 14.41
CA GLN A 3 -3.97 5.42 13.11
C GLN A 3 -2.76 4.87 12.34
N PRO A 4 -2.69 3.55 12.12
CA PRO A 4 -1.65 2.94 11.30
C PRO A 4 -1.69 3.45 9.86
N THR A 5 -0.53 3.83 9.32
CA THR A 5 -0.41 4.31 7.94
C THR A 5 -0.17 3.14 6.98
N PRO A 6 -0.99 2.97 5.92
CA PRO A 6 -0.72 2.00 4.87
C PRO A 6 0.69 2.15 4.28
N ARG A 7 1.33 1.02 3.96
CA ARG A 7 2.63 1.04 3.28
C ARG A 7 2.52 1.80 1.96
N PRO A 8 3.49 2.69 1.66
CA PRO A 8 3.58 3.29 0.34
C PRO A 8 4.06 2.26 -0.70
N ILE A 9 3.91 2.61 -1.97
CA ILE A 9 4.61 1.91 -3.05
C ILE A 9 6.08 2.36 -3.01
N SER A 10 6.95 1.50 -2.48
CA SER A 10 8.37 1.83 -2.32
C SER A 10 9.14 1.79 -3.64
N GLN A 11 10.36 2.34 -3.63
CA GLN A 11 11.29 2.19 -4.75
C GLN A 11 11.63 0.72 -5.00
N GLN A 12 11.79 -0.08 -3.94
CA GLN A 12 12.05 -1.52 -4.07
C GLN A 12 10.87 -2.24 -4.74
N TYR A 13 9.63 -1.91 -4.36
CA TYR A 13 8.45 -2.45 -5.04
C TYR A 13 8.51 -2.16 -6.55
N ARG A 14 8.83 -0.93 -6.94
CA ARG A 14 8.90 -0.55 -8.36
C ARG A 14 10.03 -1.25 -9.11
N ALA A 15 11.15 -1.52 -8.45
CA ALA A 15 12.25 -2.29 -9.04
C ALA A 15 11.86 -3.75 -9.28
N ASP A 16 11.05 -4.32 -8.38
CA ASP A 16 10.78 -5.76 -8.35
C ASP A 16 9.48 -6.16 -9.06
N CYS A 17 8.52 -5.25 -9.24
CA CYS A 17 7.17 -5.60 -9.71
C CYS A 17 7.05 -5.83 -11.22
N GLY A 18 8.16 -5.75 -11.98
CA GLY A 18 8.21 -6.06 -13.40
C GLY A 18 7.31 -5.14 -14.24
N ALA A 19 6.36 -5.73 -14.97
CA ALA A 19 5.42 -5.01 -15.83
C ALA A 19 4.57 -3.93 -15.11
N LEU A 20 4.43 -4.01 -13.78
CA LEU A 20 3.71 -3.03 -12.97
C LEU A 20 4.51 -1.76 -12.67
N SER A 21 5.81 -1.72 -12.97
CA SER A 21 6.72 -0.61 -12.62
C SER A 21 6.29 0.75 -13.17
N GLY A 22 5.57 0.78 -14.29
CA GLY A 22 5.02 1.99 -14.91
C GLY A 22 3.61 2.38 -14.45
N ALA A 23 2.97 1.62 -13.56
CA ALA A 23 1.65 1.94 -13.03
C ALA A 23 1.71 3.10 -12.02
N GLY A 24 0.62 3.86 -11.93
CA GLY A 24 0.49 4.93 -10.92
C GLY A 24 0.31 4.37 -9.51
N ASP A 25 0.75 5.09 -8.48
CA ASP A 25 0.63 4.65 -7.08
C ASP A 25 -0.82 4.35 -6.69
N GLN A 26 -1.75 5.18 -7.15
CA GLN A 26 -3.17 5.00 -6.89
C GLN A 26 -3.70 3.66 -7.43
N GLU A 27 -3.29 3.29 -8.65
CA GLU A 27 -3.67 2.00 -9.24
C GLU A 27 -3.09 0.85 -8.40
N LEU A 28 -1.79 0.94 -8.09
CA LEU A 28 -1.11 -0.10 -7.33
C LEU A 28 -1.69 -0.27 -5.92
N GLN A 29 -2.11 0.81 -5.27
CA GLN A 29 -2.70 0.78 -3.92
C GLN A 29 -4.17 0.34 -3.89
N TYR A 30 -4.97 0.63 -4.92
CA TYR A 30 -6.44 0.45 -4.84
C TYR A 30 -7.01 -0.63 -5.77
N ALA A 31 -6.37 -0.97 -6.89
CA ALA A 31 -6.91 -1.97 -7.82
C ALA A 31 -6.95 -3.36 -7.16
N PRO A 32 -7.89 -4.26 -7.46
CA PRO A 32 -7.84 -5.61 -6.88
C PRO A 32 -6.57 -6.36 -7.33
N VAL A 33 -6.01 -7.20 -6.46
CA VAL A 33 -4.72 -7.87 -6.71
C VAL A 33 -4.80 -8.85 -7.88
N GLU A 34 -5.97 -9.41 -8.18
CA GLU A 34 -6.21 -10.27 -9.34
C GLU A 34 -6.00 -9.50 -10.66
N LEU A 35 -6.46 -8.25 -10.74
CA LEU A 35 -6.23 -7.40 -11.92
C LEU A 35 -4.76 -7.03 -12.06
N LEU A 36 -4.10 -6.65 -10.96
CA LEU A 36 -2.66 -6.36 -10.98
C LEU A 36 -1.84 -7.59 -11.39
N SER A 37 -2.18 -8.77 -10.87
CA SER A 37 -1.54 -10.03 -11.23
C SER A 37 -1.70 -10.38 -12.70
N SER A 38 -2.84 -10.05 -13.31
CA SER A 38 -3.10 -10.35 -14.73
C SER A 38 -2.21 -9.56 -15.70
N ARG A 39 -1.52 -8.52 -15.22
CA ARG A 39 -0.64 -7.66 -16.04
C ARG A 39 0.78 -8.21 -16.22
N ALA A 40 1.08 -9.42 -15.76
CA ALA A 40 2.40 -10.03 -15.96
C ALA A 40 2.77 -10.07 -17.46
N GLN A 41 4.02 -9.75 -17.77
CA GLN A 41 4.56 -9.76 -19.15
C GLN A 41 5.88 -10.53 -19.18
N ALA A 42 6.05 -11.39 -20.18
CA ALA A 42 7.23 -12.25 -20.29
C ALA A 42 8.53 -11.46 -20.55
N ASP A 43 8.45 -10.33 -21.24
CA ASP A 43 9.56 -9.43 -21.54
C ASP A 43 9.86 -8.43 -20.42
N ARG A 44 9.01 -8.37 -19.38
CA ARG A 44 9.17 -7.55 -18.17
C ARG A 44 8.80 -8.36 -16.92
N PRO A 45 9.54 -9.44 -16.65
CA PRO A 45 9.23 -10.30 -15.51
C PRO A 45 9.42 -9.53 -14.19
N ALA A 46 8.62 -9.88 -13.19
CA ALA A 46 8.88 -9.47 -11.83
C ALA A 46 10.14 -10.17 -11.29
N ALA A 47 10.76 -9.59 -10.25
CA ALA A 47 11.84 -10.25 -9.53
C ALA A 47 11.37 -11.59 -8.94
N ALA A 48 12.27 -12.56 -8.83
CA ALA A 48 11.93 -13.90 -8.35
C ALA A 48 11.33 -13.93 -6.93
N THR A 49 11.61 -12.91 -6.12
CA THR A 49 11.11 -12.74 -4.75
C THR A 49 9.80 -11.94 -4.68
N PHE A 50 9.36 -11.33 -5.78
CA PHE A 50 8.16 -10.52 -5.83
C PHE A 50 6.91 -11.37 -6.00
N ASN A 51 5.90 -11.13 -5.16
CA ASN A 51 4.60 -11.79 -5.27
C ASN A 51 3.47 -10.81 -4.93
N ILE A 52 2.70 -10.40 -5.94
CA ILE A 52 1.54 -9.52 -5.76
C ILE A 52 0.47 -10.13 -4.83
N MET A 53 0.40 -11.46 -4.76
CA MET A 53 -0.54 -12.21 -3.93
C MET A 53 0.02 -12.56 -2.54
N ASN A 54 1.06 -11.87 -2.07
CA ASN A 54 1.72 -12.16 -0.78
C ASN A 54 0.87 -11.87 0.47
N GLY A 55 -0.39 -11.45 0.32
CA GLY A 55 -1.24 -10.98 1.42
C GLY A 55 -1.10 -9.48 1.73
N CYS A 56 -0.10 -8.80 1.20
CA CYS A 56 0.09 -7.36 1.34
C CYS A 56 0.29 -6.67 -0.03
N ARG A 57 -0.36 -7.18 -1.09
CA ARG A 57 -0.37 -6.55 -2.42
C ARG A 57 1.03 -6.42 -3.03
N GLY A 58 1.94 -7.35 -2.71
CA GLY A 58 3.33 -7.33 -3.13
C GLY A 58 4.22 -6.35 -2.35
N THR A 59 3.65 -5.55 -1.44
CA THR A 59 4.47 -4.75 -0.53
C THR A 59 5.09 -5.63 0.53
N VAL A 60 6.31 -5.27 0.94
CA VAL A 60 7.05 -5.86 2.06
C VAL A 60 7.50 -4.74 2.98
N TYR A 61 7.97 -5.09 4.18
CA TYR A 61 8.56 -4.09 5.08
C TYR A 61 9.77 -3.43 4.43
N ASP A 62 9.83 -2.10 4.51
CA ASP A 62 10.96 -1.27 4.13
C ASP A 62 11.30 -0.37 5.32
N ALA A 63 12.59 -0.18 5.61
CA ALA A 63 13.04 0.62 6.75
C ALA A 63 12.60 2.09 6.67
N ASN A 64 12.25 2.58 5.48
CA ASN A 64 11.73 3.93 5.27
C ASN A 64 10.20 4.03 5.42
N ASN A 65 9.50 2.91 5.63
CA ASN A 65 8.05 2.95 5.89
C ASN A 65 7.77 3.57 7.26
N THR A 66 6.63 4.25 7.37
CA THR A 66 6.10 4.67 8.67
C THR A 66 5.72 3.45 9.50
N VAL A 67 6.33 3.30 10.66
CA VAL A 67 6.00 2.25 11.64
C VAL A 67 5.16 2.87 12.76
N THR A 68 3.99 2.29 13.02
CA THR A 68 3.08 2.77 14.05
C THR A 68 3.17 1.90 15.30
N THR A 69 3.52 2.51 16.45
CA THR A 69 3.48 1.81 17.73
C THR A 69 2.05 1.73 18.25
N LEU A 70 1.57 0.50 18.47
CA LEU A 70 0.28 0.18 19.07
C LEU A 70 0.50 -0.52 20.42
N THR A 71 -0.46 -0.38 21.32
CA THR A 71 -0.40 -1.01 22.65
C THR A 71 -1.52 -2.04 22.76
N ALA A 72 -1.19 -3.27 23.16
CA ALA A 72 -2.19 -4.30 23.40
C ALA A 72 -3.22 -3.84 24.44
N GLY A 73 -4.49 -4.18 24.21
CA GLY A 73 -5.61 -3.73 25.03
C GLY A 73 -5.99 -2.25 24.87
N THR A 74 -5.25 -1.46 24.09
CA THR A 74 -5.58 -0.06 23.81
C THR A 74 -6.30 0.06 22.46
N PRO A 75 -7.44 0.77 22.40
CA PRO A 75 -8.12 1.04 21.15
C PRO A 75 -7.30 1.90 20.18
N PHE A 76 -7.39 1.60 18.90
CA PHE A 76 -6.83 2.40 17.80
C PHE A 76 -7.82 2.44 16.63
N ASP A 77 -7.71 3.46 15.79
CA ASP A 77 -8.61 3.64 14.66
C ASP A 77 -7.98 3.10 13.38
N VAL A 78 -8.82 2.55 12.51
CA VAL A 78 -8.47 2.17 11.14
C VAL A 78 -9.41 2.91 10.20
N GLU A 79 -8.85 3.60 9.23
CA GLU A 79 -9.60 4.36 8.23
C GLU A 79 -9.50 3.72 6.85
N TRP A 80 -10.53 3.90 6.04
CA TRP A 80 -10.56 3.48 4.65
C TRP A 80 -11.47 4.37 3.81
N VAL A 81 -11.28 4.24 2.50
CA VAL A 81 -12.08 4.87 1.45
C VAL A 81 -12.55 3.78 0.50
N ILE A 82 -13.84 3.79 0.16
CA ILE A 82 -14.43 2.87 -0.82
C ILE A 82 -14.82 3.68 -2.06
N GLN A 83 -13.98 3.63 -3.09
CA GLN A 83 -14.23 4.30 -4.37
C GLN A 83 -15.22 3.51 -5.25
N ALA A 84 -15.07 2.19 -5.28
CA ALA A 84 -15.91 1.29 -6.06
C ALA A 84 -16.46 0.20 -5.12
N PRO A 85 -17.74 0.26 -4.71
CA PRO A 85 -18.30 -0.71 -3.78
C PRO A 85 -18.47 -2.09 -4.43
N HIS A 86 -17.93 -3.09 -3.76
CA HIS A 86 -18.12 -4.51 -4.07
C HIS A 86 -18.49 -5.24 -2.78
N PRO A 87 -19.79 -5.49 -2.51
CA PRO A 87 -20.21 -6.12 -1.27
C PRO A 87 -19.43 -7.41 -1.00
N GLY A 88 -18.94 -7.54 0.22
CA GLY A 88 -18.08 -8.65 0.61
C GLY A 88 -17.76 -8.62 2.09
N THR A 89 -16.62 -9.21 2.47
CA THR A 89 -16.18 -9.30 3.86
C THR A 89 -14.86 -8.57 4.03
N MET A 90 -14.75 -7.77 5.08
CA MET A 90 -13.48 -7.18 5.52
C MET A 90 -13.01 -7.85 6.80
N VAL A 91 -11.76 -8.29 6.81
CA VAL A 91 -11.08 -8.87 7.95
C VAL A 91 -9.87 -8.00 8.27
N LEU A 92 -9.81 -7.52 9.50
CA LEU A 92 -8.66 -6.83 10.06
C LEU A 92 -7.84 -7.82 10.89
N SER A 93 -6.57 -8.01 10.56
CA SER A 93 -5.70 -8.98 11.22
C SER A 93 -4.31 -8.42 11.52
N ILE A 94 -3.65 -8.96 12.54
CA ILE A 94 -2.20 -8.89 12.66
C ILE A 94 -1.62 -10.04 11.86
N VAL A 95 -0.66 -9.75 10.98
CA VAL A 95 0.03 -10.76 10.15
C VAL A 95 1.54 -10.73 10.40
N LYS A 96 2.18 -11.89 10.22
CA LYS A 96 3.64 -12.05 10.26
C LYS A 96 4.21 -12.35 8.89
N PRO A 97 5.36 -11.79 8.50
CA PRO A 97 6.05 -12.23 7.30
C PRO A 97 6.58 -13.65 7.49
N SER A 98 6.49 -14.44 6.43
CA SER A 98 7.06 -15.77 6.29
C SER A 98 7.77 -15.83 4.95
N THR A 99 9.05 -16.21 4.97
CA THR A 99 9.89 -16.28 3.77
C THR A 99 10.10 -17.73 3.38
N ASP A 100 9.78 -18.07 2.14
CA ASP A 100 10.05 -19.40 1.61
C ASP A 100 11.53 -19.59 1.22
N SER A 101 11.90 -20.80 0.77
CA SER A 101 13.26 -21.11 0.35
C SER A 101 13.73 -20.34 -0.89
N SER A 102 12.81 -19.75 -1.64
CA SER A 102 13.09 -18.93 -2.83
C SER A 102 13.22 -17.45 -2.50
N GLY A 103 13.02 -17.06 -1.23
CA GLY A 103 13.06 -15.68 -0.77
C GLY A 103 11.74 -14.92 -0.95
N VAL A 104 10.65 -15.58 -1.34
CA VAL A 104 9.34 -14.95 -1.46
C VAL A 104 8.77 -14.73 -0.06
N ILE A 105 8.44 -13.48 0.26
CA ILE A 105 7.78 -13.12 1.50
C ILE A 105 6.26 -13.24 1.30
N THR A 106 5.58 -13.95 2.20
CA THR A 106 4.12 -14.00 2.34
C THR A 106 3.72 -13.58 3.74
N TYR A 107 2.49 -13.13 3.93
CA TYR A 107 1.97 -12.69 5.22
C TYR A 107 0.92 -13.66 5.73
N VAL A 108 1.19 -14.23 6.92
CA VAL A 108 0.34 -15.23 7.56
C VAL A 108 -0.38 -14.59 8.74
N SER A 109 -1.69 -14.83 8.86
CA SER A 109 -2.48 -14.31 9.98
C SER A 109 -1.97 -14.88 11.31
N LEU A 110 -1.67 -13.97 12.24
CA LEU A 110 -1.32 -14.25 13.61
C LEU A 110 -2.54 -14.11 14.53
N ALA A 111 -3.35 -13.07 14.31
CA ALA A 111 -4.56 -12.82 15.06
C ALA A 111 -5.55 -12.01 14.24
N GLU A 112 -6.80 -12.46 14.17
CA GLU A 112 -7.91 -11.64 13.68
C GLU A 112 -8.36 -10.68 14.79
N LEU A 113 -8.58 -9.41 14.43
CA LEU A 113 -8.98 -8.34 15.35
C LEU A 113 -10.45 -7.99 15.20
N LEU A 114 -10.95 -7.98 13.96
CA LEU A 114 -12.29 -7.56 13.61
C LEU A 114 -12.67 -8.15 12.26
N THR A 115 -13.93 -8.57 12.12
CA THR A 115 -14.56 -8.89 10.84
C THR A 115 -15.81 -8.04 10.66
N ILE A 116 -16.00 -7.47 9.47
CA ILE A 116 -17.19 -6.73 9.06
C ILE A 116 -17.80 -7.44 7.85
N ASP A 117 -19.06 -7.84 7.98
CA ASP A 117 -19.85 -8.50 6.94
C ASP A 117 -21.35 -8.15 7.13
N PRO A 118 -22.03 -7.53 6.15
CA PRO A 118 -21.49 -7.10 4.86
C PRO A 118 -20.57 -5.87 4.98
N PHE A 119 -19.57 -5.81 4.10
CA PHE A 119 -18.64 -4.69 3.94
C PHE A 119 -18.75 -4.10 2.52
N ALA A 120 -18.45 -2.80 2.39
CA ALA A 120 -18.42 -2.06 1.12
C ALA A 120 -19.73 -2.13 0.31
N GLU A 121 -20.88 -2.03 0.99
CA GLU A 121 -22.21 -1.97 0.36
C GLU A 121 -22.45 -0.66 -0.41
N SER A 122 -21.72 0.40 -0.07
CA SER A 122 -21.77 1.70 -0.74
C SER A 122 -20.38 2.31 -0.83
N SER A 123 -20.19 3.27 -1.74
CA SER A 123 -19.01 4.12 -1.73
C SER A 123 -18.95 4.92 -0.43
N SER A 124 -17.75 5.23 0.05
CA SER A 124 -17.58 6.03 1.23
C SER A 124 -16.24 6.77 1.23
N GLU A 125 -16.27 7.97 1.79
CA GLU A 125 -15.10 8.80 2.04
C GLU A 125 -14.94 8.94 3.55
N ASN A 126 -13.72 8.81 4.07
CA ASN A 126 -13.39 8.98 5.50
C ASN A 126 -14.19 8.06 6.44
N THR A 127 -14.35 6.78 6.09
CA THR A 127 -14.97 5.79 6.99
C THR A 127 -13.91 5.20 7.91
N SER A 128 -14.29 4.90 9.15
CA SER A 128 -13.40 4.29 10.12
C SER A 128 -14.11 3.29 11.02
N THR A 129 -13.30 2.46 11.68
CA THR A 129 -13.69 1.66 12.83
C THR A 129 -12.61 1.71 13.88
N THR A 130 -12.93 1.24 15.08
CA THR A 130 -11.98 1.09 16.17
C THR A 130 -11.70 -0.41 16.38
N ALA A 131 -10.43 -0.75 16.56
CA ALA A 131 -9.98 -2.10 16.86
C ALA A 131 -9.10 -2.11 18.12
N THR A 132 -8.81 -3.29 18.65
CA THR A 132 -7.92 -3.47 19.80
C THR A 132 -7.08 -4.72 19.59
N ILE A 133 -5.78 -4.63 19.82
CA ILE A 133 -4.89 -5.80 19.74
C ILE A 133 -5.01 -6.59 21.05
N PRO A 134 -5.32 -7.91 21.01
CA PRO A 134 -5.36 -8.71 22.22
C PRO A 134 -3.96 -8.91 22.80
N SER A 135 -3.86 -9.05 24.13
CA SER A 135 -2.57 -9.24 24.83
C SER A 135 -1.84 -10.54 24.47
N SER A 136 -2.52 -11.48 23.82
CA SER A 136 -1.95 -12.74 23.32
C SER A 136 -1.02 -12.57 22.10
N VAL A 137 -1.03 -11.41 21.42
CA VAL A 137 -0.21 -11.16 20.20
C VAL A 137 1.25 -10.94 20.55
N THR A 138 2.09 -11.98 20.45
CA THR A 138 3.52 -11.91 20.80
C THR A 138 4.44 -11.90 19.59
N GLY A 139 5.69 -11.44 19.77
CA GLY A 139 6.70 -11.39 18.70
C GLY A 139 6.35 -10.40 17.59
N CYS A 140 5.79 -9.25 17.96
CA CYS A 140 5.56 -8.07 17.11
C CYS A 140 6.26 -6.83 17.70
N GLY A 141 7.37 -7.03 18.42
CA GLY A 141 8.02 -5.99 19.24
C GLY A 141 8.97 -5.08 18.47
N SER A 142 9.32 -5.44 17.23
CA SER A 142 10.24 -4.70 16.36
C SER A 142 9.62 -4.41 15.00
N ALA A 143 10.09 -3.35 14.35
CA ALA A 143 9.66 -3.03 13.00
C ALA A 143 9.99 -4.19 12.03
N GLY A 144 9.02 -4.54 11.18
CA GLY A 144 9.13 -5.68 10.27
C GLY A 144 8.71 -7.02 10.87
N ASP A 145 8.55 -7.14 12.19
CA ASP A 145 8.07 -8.39 12.81
C ASP A 145 6.62 -8.70 12.41
N CYS A 146 5.78 -7.66 12.34
CA CYS A 146 4.35 -7.80 12.05
C CYS A 146 3.84 -6.62 11.21
N ALA A 147 2.70 -6.83 10.57
CA ALA A 147 1.91 -5.78 9.94
C ALA A 147 0.44 -5.88 10.38
N LEU A 148 -0.26 -4.74 10.37
CA LEU A 148 -1.71 -4.72 10.40
C LEU A 148 -2.20 -4.90 8.97
N GLN A 149 -2.96 -5.95 8.71
CA GLN A 149 -3.57 -6.24 7.42
C GLN A 149 -5.05 -5.87 7.45
N PHE A 150 -5.45 -4.98 6.56
CA PHE A 150 -6.82 -4.79 6.14
C PHE A 150 -7.03 -5.67 4.90
N TYR A 151 -7.89 -6.68 5.00
CA TYR A 151 -8.18 -7.62 3.92
C TYR A 151 -9.66 -7.54 3.57
N TRP A 152 -9.98 -7.03 2.39
CA TRP A 152 -11.34 -7.05 1.87
C TRP A 152 -11.45 -7.98 0.66
N HIS A 153 -12.38 -8.91 0.70
CA HIS A 153 -12.71 -9.78 -0.43
C HIS A 153 -14.19 -9.71 -0.77
N SER A 154 -14.50 -9.70 -2.06
CA SER A 154 -15.86 -9.80 -2.57
C SER A 154 -15.99 -11.04 -3.46
N ASP A 155 -16.81 -12.01 -3.02
CA ASP A 155 -17.17 -13.17 -3.85
C ASP A 155 -17.94 -12.76 -5.11
N LEU A 156 -18.74 -11.68 -5.00
CA LEU A 156 -19.54 -11.17 -6.12
C LEU A 156 -18.67 -10.63 -7.26
N ALA A 157 -17.60 -9.91 -6.92
CA ALA A 157 -16.66 -9.37 -7.89
C ALA A 157 -15.48 -10.32 -8.19
N ASN A 158 -15.29 -11.34 -7.36
CA ASN A 158 -14.10 -12.21 -7.33
C ASN A 158 -12.81 -11.36 -7.27
N GLN A 159 -12.77 -10.45 -6.31
CA GLN A 159 -11.74 -9.42 -6.19
C GLN A 159 -11.29 -9.25 -4.74
N THR A 160 -9.99 -9.06 -4.56
CA THR A 160 -9.35 -8.92 -3.26
C THR A 160 -8.56 -7.62 -3.16
N TYR A 161 -8.71 -6.94 -2.02
CA TYR A 161 -8.11 -5.65 -1.71
C TYR A 161 -7.34 -5.72 -0.38
N PRO A 162 -6.15 -6.33 -0.36
CA PRO A 162 -5.30 -6.32 0.82
C PRO A 162 -4.48 -5.03 0.89
N THR A 163 -4.40 -4.46 2.08
CA THR A 163 -3.56 -3.31 2.43
C THR A 163 -2.89 -3.60 3.76
N CYS A 164 -1.59 -3.31 3.86
CA CYS A 164 -0.81 -3.54 5.08
C CYS A 164 -0.20 -2.25 5.60
N ALA A 165 -0.15 -2.10 6.91
CA ALA A 165 0.54 -1.04 7.64
C ALA A 165 1.60 -1.64 8.57
N ASP A 166 2.77 -1.03 8.65
CA ASP A 166 3.83 -1.50 9.54
C ASP A 166 3.58 -1.07 10.97
N ILE A 167 3.67 -2.02 11.91
CA ILE A 167 3.36 -1.79 13.32
C ILE A 167 4.40 -2.41 14.24
N VAL A 168 4.45 -1.87 15.46
CA VAL A 168 5.05 -2.51 16.63
C VAL A 168 3.97 -2.63 17.70
N VAL A 169 3.90 -3.77 18.38
CA VAL A 169 2.93 -4.04 19.46
C VAL A 169 3.65 -4.05 20.81
N MET A 170 3.30 -3.09 21.65
CA MET A 170 3.75 -3.00 23.04
C MET A 170 2.76 -3.66 24.00
N GLY A 171 3.24 -4.16 25.13
CA GLY A 171 2.38 -4.64 26.23
C GLY A 171 1.66 -5.97 25.95
N SER A 172 2.03 -6.67 24.87
CA SER A 172 1.64 -8.06 24.68
C SER A 172 2.52 -8.99 25.53
N GLY A 173 2.03 -10.21 25.79
CA GLY A 173 2.48 -11.14 26.84
C GLY A 173 3.92 -11.68 26.79
N GLU A 174 4.89 -10.95 26.24
CA GLU A 174 6.30 -11.17 26.53
C GLU A 174 6.63 -10.51 27.87
N SER A 175 6.70 -11.37 28.90
CA SER A 175 7.10 -11.06 30.26
C SER A 175 8.16 -9.95 30.31
N SER A 176 7.78 -8.84 30.93
CA SER A 176 8.62 -7.91 31.69
C SER A 176 10.00 -8.49 32.02
N GLY A 177 11.04 -7.99 31.36
CA GLY A 177 12.38 -8.57 31.53
C GLY A 177 13.55 -7.87 30.85
N GLN A 178 13.44 -6.66 30.31
CA GLN A 178 14.60 -5.80 30.10
C GLN A 178 14.28 -4.39 30.57
N SER A 179 14.52 -4.19 31.87
CA SER A 179 14.84 -2.88 32.40
C SER A 179 16.10 -2.39 31.69
N LEU A 180 15.94 -1.39 30.82
CA LEU A 180 17.06 -0.55 30.40
C LEU A 180 17.53 0.20 31.65
N THR A 181 18.43 -0.43 32.39
CA THR A 181 19.23 0.27 33.38
C THR A 181 20.08 1.28 32.61
N PRO A 182 20.02 2.59 32.93
CA PRO A 182 20.99 3.52 32.37
C PRO A 182 22.34 3.17 33.01
N THR A 183 23.25 2.61 32.22
CA THR A 183 24.65 2.48 32.63
C THR A 183 25.17 3.88 32.89
N LYS A 184 25.32 4.21 34.17
CA LYS A 184 26.01 5.37 34.68
C LYS A 184 27.39 5.44 34.02
N ALA A 185 27.64 6.50 33.25
CA ALA A 185 28.95 6.81 32.71
C ALA A 185 29.96 6.92 33.87
N PRO A 186 31.18 6.35 33.75
CA PRO A 186 32.21 6.59 34.74
C PRO A 186 32.67 8.05 34.65
N ASP A 187 32.87 8.62 35.83
CA ASP A 187 33.33 9.98 36.09
C ASP A 187 34.71 10.19 35.43
N ALA A 188 34.78 11.13 34.48
CA ALA A 188 36.04 11.50 33.85
C ALA A 188 36.74 12.56 34.71
N THR A 189 37.77 12.11 35.43
CA THR A 189 38.65 12.97 36.22
C THR A 189 39.41 13.95 35.32
N THR A 190 39.37 15.21 35.71
CA THR A 190 40.08 16.36 35.15
C THR A 190 41.58 16.11 34.96
N ALA A 191 42.08 16.30 33.74
CA ALA A 191 43.49 16.60 33.48
C ALA A 191 43.63 17.74 32.46
N THR A 192 44.40 18.73 32.86
CA THR A 192 44.67 20.03 32.23
C THR A 192 45.32 19.92 30.84
N PRO A 193 45.01 20.81 29.87
CA PRO A 193 45.66 20.80 28.56
C PRO A 193 47.01 21.53 28.59
N LYS A 194 48.05 20.90 28.04
CA LYS A 194 49.32 21.53 27.64
C LYS A 194 49.28 21.74 26.13
N GLY A 195 49.39 23.00 25.71
CA GLY A 195 49.26 23.42 24.32
C GLY A 195 50.36 22.91 23.38
N ALA A 196 50.00 22.85 22.11
CA ALA A 196 50.91 23.00 20.98
C ALA A 196 50.15 23.62 19.80
N THR A 197 50.59 24.82 19.44
CA THR A 197 50.27 25.57 18.22
C THR A 197 50.47 24.70 16.97
N GLN A 198 49.56 24.74 16.01
CA GLN A 198 49.92 24.64 14.59
C GLN A 198 48.87 25.26 13.66
N THR A 199 49.42 26.08 12.78
CA THR A 199 48.96 26.96 11.71
C THR A 199 47.78 26.48 10.86
N ALA A 200 46.80 27.38 10.66
CA ALA A 200 45.75 27.25 9.67
C ALA A 200 46.24 27.73 8.29
N THR A 201 46.09 26.89 7.26
CA THR A 201 46.17 27.28 5.85
C THR A 201 44.77 27.36 5.26
N THR A 202 44.40 28.58 4.88
CA THR A 202 43.19 29.00 4.18
C THR A 202 43.25 28.60 2.72
N ASN A 203 42.31 27.77 2.27
CA ASN A 203 41.99 27.62 0.85
C ASN A 203 40.55 28.08 0.61
N THR A 204 40.44 29.27 0.03
CA THR A 204 39.21 29.94 -0.43
C THR A 204 38.67 29.23 -1.68
N PRO A 205 37.37 28.85 -1.75
CA PRO A 205 36.72 28.52 -3.00
C PRO A 205 36.21 29.79 -3.70
N THR A 206 36.52 29.90 -4.98
CA THR A 206 36.13 30.98 -5.89
C THR A 206 34.61 30.99 -6.14
N PRO A 207 33.94 32.16 -6.27
CA PRO A 207 32.50 32.23 -6.54
C PRO A 207 32.18 31.84 -7.99
N MET A 208 31.27 30.88 -8.19
CA MET A 208 30.63 30.62 -9.49
C MET A 208 29.49 31.62 -9.72
N THR A 209 29.56 32.32 -10.85
CA THR A 209 28.56 33.27 -11.35
C THR A 209 27.35 32.52 -11.93
N PRO A 210 26.10 32.95 -11.67
CA PRO A 210 24.93 32.43 -12.35
C PRO A 210 24.78 33.10 -13.73
N SER A 211 24.83 32.30 -14.80
CA SER A 211 24.49 32.78 -16.14
C SER A 211 23.01 32.53 -16.42
N SER A 212 22.25 33.61 -16.44
CA SER A 212 20.87 33.67 -16.93
C SER A 212 20.88 33.69 -18.45
N THR A 213 20.23 32.71 -19.09
CA THR A 213 19.77 32.85 -20.47
C THR A 213 18.31 32.41 -20.54
N LYS A 214 17.47 33.38 -20.88
CA LYS A 214 16.02 33.32 -20.97
C LYS A 214 15.71 33.25 -22.46
N ASP A 215 15.36 32.06 -22.96
CA ASP A 215 14.73 31.93 -24.28
C ASP A 215 13.24 31.60 -24.11
N PRO A 216 12.35 32.26 -24.86
CA PRO A 216 10.90 32.11 -24.73
C PRO A 216 10.43 30.80 -25.38
N ILE A 217 9.73 29.97 -24.60
CA ILE A 217 8.90 28.89 -25.15
C ILE A 217 7.67 29.55 -25.78
N ALA A 218 7.55 29.37 -27.10
CA ALA A 218 6.39 29.76 -27.88
C ALA A 218 5.16 28.93 -27.46
N THR A 219 4.09 29.62 -27.11
CA THR A 219 2.76 29.06 -26.89
C THR A 219 2.17 28.63 -28.23
N SER A 220 2.22 27.34 -28.56
CA SER A 220 1.42 26.77 -29.65
C SER A 220 0.00 26.50 -29.14
N THR A 221 -0.90 27.46 -29.41
CA THR A 221 -2.34 27.26 -29.35
C THR A 221 -2.77 26.28 -30.45
N MET A 222 -3.17 25.07 -30.07
CA MET A 222 -3.91 24.17 -30.96
C MET A 222 -5.35 24.65 -31.05
N THR A 223 -5.68 25.32 -32.15
CA THR A 223 -7.06 25.56 -32.59
C THR A 223 -7.67 24.23 -33.04
N PRO A 224 -8.88 23.85 -32.60
CA PRO A 224 -9.56 22.68 -33.14
C PRO A 224 -10.02 22.97 -34.57
N PRO A 225 -9.84 22.05 -35.53
CA PRO A 225 -10.44 22.20 -36.85
C PRO A 225 -11.96 22.11 -36.74
N GLY A 226 -12.64 23.12 -37.27
CA GLY A 226 -14.08 23.11 -37.47
C GLY A 226 -14.46 22.06 -38.51
N ASN A 227 -15.40 21.20 -38.14
CA ASN A 227 -16.08 20.34 -39.11
C ASN A 227 -17.36 21.05 -39.56
N ASP A 228 -17.30 21.57 -40.79
CA ASP A 228 -18.49 21.74 -41.63
C ASP A 228 -19.16 20.37 -41.81
N VAL A 229 -20.40 20.24 -41.33
CA VAL A 229 -21.31 19.18 -41.78
C VAL A 229 -22.50 19.88 -42.42
N SER A 230 -22.48 19.87 -43.76
CA SER A 230 -23.68 20.08 -44.54
C SER A 230 -24.46 18.76 -44.61
N SER A 231 -25.72 18.84 -44.21
CA SER A 231 -26.90 18.17 -44.78
C SER A 231 -26.85 16.64 -44.99
N GLN A 232 -27.69 15.89 -44.26
CA GLN A 232 -28.91 15.31 -44.83
C GLN A 232 -29.75 14.54 -43.79
N THR A 233 -31.04 14.84 -43.87
CA THR A 233 -32.20 14.15 -43.33
C THR A 233 -32.27 12.67 -43.71
N GLY A 234 -32.64 11.80 -42.77
CA GLY A 234 -33.00 10.42 -43.07
C GLY A 234 -33.32 9.59 -41.83
N SER A 235 -34.58 9.20 -41.72
CA SER A 235 -35.25 8.40 -40.69
C SER A 235 -34.57 7.05 -40.43
N ASP A 236 -34.49 6.61 -39.17
CA ASP A 236 -35.29 5.47 -38.68
C ASP A 236 -35.01 5.09 -37.22
N LEU A 237 -36.12 4.79 -36.56
CA LEU A 237 -36.32 4.43 -35.17
C LEU A 237 -36.53 2.91 -35.11
N SER A 238 -35.71 2.09 -34.41
CA SER A 238 -36.13 0.79 -33.84
C SER A 238 -35.00 -0.07 -33.21
N THR A 239 -35.12 -0.26 -31.88
CA THR A 239 -34.95 -1.49 -31.06
C THR A 239 -33.60 -2.24 -30.90
N THR A 240 -33.04 -2.13 -29.69
CA THR A 240 -32.04 -3.07 -29.11
C THR A 240 -32.65 -3.95 -28.00
N SER A 241 -33.85 -4.49 -28.21
CA SER A 241 -34.54 -5.36 -27.22
C SER A 241 -34.37 -6.87 -27.48
N ASP A 242 -33.77 -7.28 -28.60
CA ASP A 242 -33.81 -8.69 -29.03
C ASP A 242 -32.71 -9.62 -28.47
N LYS A 243 -31.80 -9.12 -27.63
CA LYS A 243 -30.77 -9.99 -27.01
C LYS A 243 -31.22 -10.61 -25.68
N CYS A 244 -32.31 -10.15 -25.07
CA CYS A 244 -32.77 -10.66 -23.77
C CYS A 244 -33.65 -11.92 -23.85
N THR A 245 -34.23 -12.23 -25.01
CA THR A 245 -35.26 -13.29 -25.12
C THR A 245 -34.71 -14.67 -25.51
N ARG A 246 -33.48 -14.76 -26.04
CA ARG A 246 -32.88 -16.06 -26.45
C ARG A 246 -32.31 -16.88 -25.30
N ARG A 247 -31.98 -16.30 -24.14
CA ARG A 247 -31.43 -17.07 -23.00
C ARG A 247 -32.50 -17.78 -22.16
N ARG A 248 -33.76 -17.33 -22.18
CA ARG A 248 -34.83 -17.97 -21.39
C ARG A 248 -35.35 -19.28 -21.97
N ARG A 249 -35.33 -19.49 -23.30
CA ARG A 249 -35.81 -20.74 -23.91
C ARG A 249 -34.85 -21.94 -23.81
N ARG A 250 -33.62 -21.75 -23.33
CA ARG A 250 -32.66 -22.86 -23.19
C ARG A 250 -32.68 -23.54 -21.83
N LEU A 251 -33.40 -22.98 -20.85
CA LEU A 251 -33.52 -23.52 -19.50
C LEU A 251 -34.80 -24.35 -19.26
N GLU A 252 -35.81 -24.23 -20.12
CA GLU A 252 -37.08 -24.99 -19.99
C GLU A 252 -37.12 -26.33 -20.75
N MET A 253 -36.01 -26.78 -21.37
CA MET A 253 -35.95 -28.08 -22.07
C MET A 253 -34.97 -29.08 -21.43
N ALA A 254 -34.62 -28.91 -20.16
CA ALA A 254 -33.71 -29.79 -19.43
C ALA A 254 -34.33 -30.37 -18.15
N VAL A 255 -35.65 -30.55 -18.13
CA VAL A 255 -36.36 -31.32 -17.11
C VAL A 255 -37.49 -32.11 -17.80
N ASP A 256 -37.11 -33.23 -18.42
CA ASP A 256 -37.88 -34.49 -18.52
C ASP A 256 -36.97 -35.59 -19.07
#